data_AF-A0A7S1RYU8-F1
#
_entry.id   AF-A0A7S1RYU8-F1
#
_cell.length_a   1.000
_cell.length_b   1.000
_cell.length_c   1.000
_cell.angle_alpha   90.00
_cell.angle_beta   90.00
_cell.angle_gamma   90.00
#
_symmetry.space_group_name_H-M   'P 1'
#
loop_
_entity.id
_entity.type
_entity.pdbx_description
1 polymer ?
#
loop_
_entity_poly.entity_id
_entity_poly.type
_entity_poly.pdbx_seq_one_letter_code
_entity_poly.pdbx_strand_id
1 'polypeptide(L)'
;RAWRRGRALEGGPHEAAVPYGRPSMGGTFGSVMGHVLSDCRLGRGDLHEEPGLRSERLEGMMEELFHLHDLNANGTLEEVELVKLNEKIAILHRGVDADRESVRTRYRGIFRSELDPEGEPIPYTTFRRYMFRMLDALDPDEPTQAMIVDQFIAEADLALAAFPGSLKIRPGTLAALPQKRQHTPAPKATGGPTPQVRPVTYGGG
;
A
#
# COMPACT_ATOMS: atom_id res chain seq x y z
N ARG A 1 -18.94 74.25 11.57
CA ARG A 1 -19.71 73.68 12.71
C ARG A 1 -19.16 72.26 12.92
N ALA A 2 -18.04 72.03 13.61
CA ALA A 2 -17.81 72.10 15.05
C ALA A 2 -18.88 71.35 15.85
N TRP A 3 -18.58 70.14 16.33
CA TRP A 3 -19.00 69.60 17.64
C TRP A 3 -17.96 68.59 18.13
N ARG A 4 -17.69 68.63 19.44
CA ARG A 4 -16.57 68.05 20.17
C ARG A 4 -17.16 67.32 21.40
N ARG A 5 -16.52 66.23 21.85
CA ARG A 5 -16.66 65.50 23.15
C ARG A 5 -17.96 64.70 23.36
N GLY A 6 -17.98 63.52 23.98
CA GLY A 6 -16.95 62.69 24.62
C GLY A 6 -17.60 61.63 25.54
N ARG A 7 -16.73 60.86 26.21
CA ARG A 7 -16.92 60.11 27.49
C ARG A 7 -16.94 58.57 27.39
N ALA A 8 -16.15 58.01 28.31
CA ALA A 8 -15.79 56.62 28.54
C ALA A 8 -16.82 55.85 29.39
N LEU A 9 -16.81 54.51 29.25
CA LEU A 9 -17.15 53.50 30.26
C LEU A 9 -16.21 52.30 29.98
N GLU A 10 -15.23 52.07 30.84
CA GLU A 10 -15.26 51.16 32.00
C GLU A 10 -15.10 49.69 31.61
N GLY A 11 -14.07 49.08 32.22
CA GLY A 11 -13.59 47.74 31.94
C GLY A 11 -14.53 46.65 32.45
N GLY A 12 -14.60 45.57 31.67
CA GLY A 12 -15.17 44.29 32.05
C GLY A 12 -14.10 43.19 31.96
N PRO A 13 -14.28 42.09 32.70
CA PRO A 13 -13.21 41.20 33.16
C PRO A 13 -12.64 40.30 32.06
N HIS A 14 -11.37 39.93 32.26
CA HIS A 14 -10.64 38.88 31.55
C HIS A 14 -11.50 37.60 31.42
N GLU A 15 -12.07 37.42 30.23
CA GLU A 15 -12.66 36.16 29.82
C GLU A 15 -11.52 35.17 29.53
N ALA A 16 -11.62 34.01 30.14
CA ALA A 16 -10.65 32.93 30.12
C ALA A 16 -10.39 32.47 28.68
N ALA A 17 -9.23 32.82 28.13
CA ALA A 17 -8.65 32.13 27.00
C ALA A 17 -8.23 30.73 27.48
N VAL A 18 -9.13 29.76 27.38
CA VAL A 18 -8.79 28.34 27.43
C VAL A 18 -7.98 28.05 26.16
N PRO A 19 -6.70 27.70 26.24
CA PRO A 19 -5.99 27.20 25.08
C PRO A 19 -6.52 25.80 24.83
N TYR A 20 -7.55 25.67 24.01
CA TYR A 20 -7.76 24.43 23.26
C TYR A 20 -6.65 24.35 22.22
N GLY A 21 -5.44 24.07 22.70
CA GLY A 21 -4.43 23.38 21.92
C GLY A 21 -5.07 22.07 21.50
N ARG A 22 -5.59 22.04 20.28
CA ARG A 22 -5.93 20.80 19.60
C ARG A 22 -4.74 19.85 19.79
N PRO A 23 -4.93 18.64 20.33
CA PRO A 23 -3.90 17.63 20.26
C PRO A 23 -3.60 17.42 18.79
N SER A 24 -2.38 17.78 18.38
CA SER A 24 -1.81 17.35 17.13
C SER A 24 -1.69 15.82 17.23
N MET A 25 -2.71 15.09 16.78
CA MET A 25 -2.62 13.64 16.47
C MET A 25 -1.81 13.40 15.20
N GLY A 26 -0.79 14.21 14.96
CA GLY A 26 0.12 14.10 13.83
C GLY A 26 1.34 13.30 14.25
N GLY A 27 1.30 11.98 14.05
CA GLY A 27 2.52 11.17 14.07
C GLY A 27 2.32 9.76 14.60
N THR A 28 1.69 8.89 13.80
CA THR A 28 2.02 7.43 13.69
C THR A 28 1.07 6.65 12.77
N PHE A 29 -0.07 7.20 12.34
CA PHE A 29 -1.12 6.40 11.68
C PHE A 29 -0.78 5.89 10.27
N GLY A 30 0.11 6.55 9.55
CA GLY A 30 0.54 6.14 8.21
C GLY A 30 1.35 4.87 8.03
N SER A 31 1.73 4.26 9.15
CA SER A 31 2.41 2.97 9.14
C SER A 31 1.41 1.82 9.08
N VAL A 32 0.10 2.08 9.24
CA VAL A 32 -0.91 1.01 9.44
C VAL A 32 -1.00 0.15 8.19
N MET A 33 -1.26 0.68 6.99
CA MET A 33 -1.38 -0.14 5.78
C MET A 33 -0.12 -0.99 5.53
N GLY A 34 1.06 -0.39 5.73
CA GLY A 34 2.33 -1.09 5.63
C GLY A 34 2.46 -2.21 6.66
N HIS A 35 2.37 -1.92 7.96
CA HIS A 35 2.53 -2.94 9.01
C HIS A 35 1.46 -4.03 8.94
N VAL A 36 0.22 -3.65 8.72
CA VAL A 36 -0.94 -4.55 8.56
C VAL A 36 -0.69 -5.60 7.48
N LEU A 37 -0.24 -5.17 6.29
CA LEU A 37 0.05 -6.08 5.19
C LEU A 37 1.30 -6.96 5.45
N SER A 38 2.15 -6.62 6.42
CA SER A 38 3.35 -7.38 6.79
C SER A 38 3.05 -8.59 7.65
N ASP A 39 2.23 -8.36 8.66
CA ASP A 39 2.07 -9.28 9.78
C ASP A 39 0.97 -10.31 9.48
N CYS A 40 0.05 -9.97 8.58
CA CYS A 40 -0.90 -10.90 7.98
C CYS A 40 -0.26 -11.71 6.85
N ARG A 41 0.69 -12.61 7.16
CA ARG A 41 0.98 -13.73 6.25
C ARG A 41 -0.21 -14.67 6.26
N LEU A 42 -1.18 -14.37 5.41
CA LEU A 42 -2.35 -15.20 5.17
C LEU A 42 -1.85 -16.52 4.59
N GLY A 43 -1.75 -17.55 5.42
CA GLY A 43 -1.35 -18.88 4.98
C GLY A 43 -2.22 -19.31 3.80
N ARG A 44 -1.63 -19.96 2.80
CA ARG A 44 -2.34 -20.64 1.70
C ARG A 44 -3.15 -21.83 2.26
N GLY A 45 -4.14 -21.54 3.09
CA GLY A 45 -5.18 -22.48 3.49
C GLY A 45 -6.22 -22.52 2.38
N ASP A 46 -6.33 -23.70 1.76
CA ASP A 46 -7.42 -24.05 0.86
C ASP A 46 -8.78 -23.88 1.55
N LEU A 47 -9.79 -23.57 0.72
CA LEU A 47 -11.24 -23.57 0.94
C LEU A 47 -11.88 -22.21 1.28
N HIS A 48 -12.10 -21.41 0.24
CA HIS A 48 -13.43 -20.96 -0.22
C HIS A 48 -14.46 -20.44 0.82
N GLU A 49 -14.03 -19.84 1.93
CA GLU A 49 -14.91 -18.93 2.67
C GLU A 49 -15.01 -17.63 1.85
N GLU A 50 -16.12 -17.51 1.11
CA GLU A 50 -16.58 -16.19 0.68
C GLU A 50 -16.62 -15.30 1.94
N PRO A 51 -16.04 -14.08 1.90
CA PRO A 51 -16.12 -13.16 3.02
C PRO A 51 -17.57 -13.09 3.48
N GLY A 52 -17.83 -13.36 4.76
CA GLY A 52 -19.18 -13.31 5.32
C GLY A 52 -19.88 -12.02 4.91
N LEU A 53 -21.20 -12.07 4.76
CA LEU A 53 -22.01 -10.92 4.33
C LEU A 53 -21.66 -9.69 5.17
N ARG A 54 -20.93 -8.74 4.58
CA ARG A 54 -20.58 -7.47 5.22
C ARG A 54 -21.74 -6.50 5.11
N SER A 55 -21.79 -5.51 6.00
CA SER A 55 -22.73 -4.42 5.79
C SER A 55 -22.49 -3.72 4.45
N GLU A 56 -23.57 -3.24 3.85
CA GLU A 56 -23.54 -2.43 2.63
C GLU A 56 -22.61 -1.21 2.77
N ARG A 57 -22.50 -0.67 3.99
CA ARG A 57 -21.58 0.44 4.30
C ARG A 57 -20.13 0.03 4.08
N LEU A 58 -19.71 -1.09 4.67
CA LEU A 58 -18.31 -1.54 4.56
C LEU A 58 -17.96 -1.97 3.12
N GLU A 59 -18.91 -2.55 2.40
CA GLU A 59 -18.77 -2.86 0.97
C GLU A 59 -18.57 -1.58 0.14
N GLY A 60 -19.38 -0.55 0.37
CA GLY A 60 -19.23 0.73 -0.32
C GLY A 60 -17.87 1.40 -0.06
N MET A 61 -17.37 1.32 1.18
CA MET A 61 -16.04 1.81 1.51
C MET A 61 -14.92 0.99 0.82
N MET A 62 -15.11 -0.32 0.68
CA MET A 62 -14.16 -1.17 -0.04
C MET A 62 -14.09 -0.84 -1.54
N GLU A 63 -15.24 -0.56 -2.14
CA GLU A 63 -15.34 -0.10 -3.53
C GLU A 63 -14.72 1.29 -3.73
N GLU A 64 -14.97 2.23 -2.81
CA GLU A 64 -14.31 3.54 -2.80
C GLU A 64 -12.78 3.42 -2.72
N LEU A 65 -12.28 2.59 -1.80
CA LEU A 65 -10.85 2.35 -1.66
C LEU A 65 -10.24 1.78 -2.95
N PHE A 66 -10.94 0.89 -3.65
CA PHE A 66 -10.49 0.37 -4.94
C PHE A 66 -10.42 1.46 -6.00
N HIS A 67 -11.43 2.32 -6.10
CA HIS A 67 -11.42 3.44 -7.06
C HIS A 67 -10.27 4.43 -6.81
N LEU A 68 -9.87 4.63 -5.54
CA LEU A 68 -8.70 5.45 -5.22
C LEU A 68 -7.37 4.78 -5.61
N HIS A 69 -7.35 3.45 -5.66
CA HIS A 69 -6.19 2.67 -6.10
C HIS A 69 -6.10 2.56 -7.63
N ASP A 70 -7.22 2.54 -8.35
CA ASP A 70 -7.28 2.53 -9.82
C ASP A 70 -6.93 3.93 -10.38
N LEU A 71 -5.63 4.25 -10.35
CA LEU A 71 -5.09 5.57 -10.69
C LEU A 71 -5.35 6.00 -12.14
N ASN A 72 -5.68 5.05 -13.02
CA ASN A 72 -6.00 5.32 -14.42
C ASN A 72 -7.49 5.12 -14.78
N ALA A 73 -8.32 4.74 -13.82
CA ALA A 73 -9.76 4.54 -13.93
C ALA A 73 -10.17 3.55 -15.04
N ASN A 74 -9.45 2.42 -15.16
CA ASN A 74 -9.76 1.37 -16.15
C ASN A 74 -10.59 0.20 -15.58
N GLY A 75 -10.96 0.24 -14.29
CA GLY A 75 -11.73 -0.80 -13.61
C GLY A 75 -10.89 -1.99 -13.13
N THR A 76 -9.56 -1.90 -13.21
CA THR A 76 -8.62 -2.90 -12.70
C THR A 76 -7.53 -2.25 -11.87
N LEU A 77 -6.95 -2.99 -10.93
CA LEU A 77 -5.79 -2.55 -10.16
C LEU A 77 -4.52 -3.17 -10.72
N GLU A 78 -3.59 -2.33 -11.17
CA GLU A 78 -2.29 -2.75 -11.67
C GLU A 78 -1.21 -2.75 -10.57
N GLU A 79 -0.21 -3.64 -10.68
CA GLU A 79 0.91 -3.72 -9.71
C GLU A 79 1.55 -2.35 -9.46
N VAL A 80 1.77 -1.60 -10.54
CA VAL A 80 2.41 -0.29 -10.50
C VAL A 80 1.55 0.78 -9.82
N GLU A 81 0.23 0.66 -9.85
CA GLU A 81 -0.68 1.58 -9.19
C GLU A 81 -0.61 1.40 -7.68
N LEU A 82 -0.75 0.14 -7.23
CA LEU A 82 -0.57 -0.21 -5.82
C LEU A 82 0.78 0.28 -5.29
N VAL A 83 1.86 0.02 -6.03
CA VAL A 83 3.22 0.44 -5.65
C VAL A 83 3.34 1.96 -5.59
N LYS A 84 2.88 2.69 -6.62
CA LYS A 84 3.02 4.15 -6.68
C LYS A 84 2.23 4.85 -5.59
N LEU A 85 0.99 4.45 -5.35
CA LEU A 85 0.16 5.06 -4.32
C LEU A 85 0.81 4.87 -2.94
N ASN A 86 1.24 3.65 -2.63
CA ASN A 86 1.89 3.36 -1.35
C ASN A 86 3.27 4.04 -1.20
N GLU A 87 4.03 4.23 -2.29
CA GLU A 87 5.22 5.10 -2.25
C GLU A 87 4.88 6.54 -1.85
N LYS A 88 3.76 7.08 -2.32
CA LYS A 88 3.35 8.46 -1.99
C LYS A 88 2.85 8.58 -0.56
N ILE A 89 2.07 7.61 -0.10
CA ILE A 89 1.67 7.49 1.30
C ILE A 89 2.93 7.44 2.19
N ALA A 90 3.92 6.59 1.88
CA ALA A 90 5.17 6.52 2.63
C ALA A 90 5.93 7.87 2.69
N ILE A 91 5.96 8.61 1.58
CA ILE A 91 6.56 9.97 1.54
C ILE A 91 5.79 10.95 2.43
N LEU A 92 4.45 10.89 2.50
CA LEU A 92 3.68 11.75 3.42
C LEU A 92 4.03 11.51 4.88
N HIS A 93 4.33 10.25 5.23
CA HIS A 93 4.56 9.88 6.63
C HIS A 93 6.01 10.04 7.08
N ARG A 94 6.97 9.78 6.21
CA ARG A 94 8.41 9.81 6.54
C ARG A 94 9.15 10.98 5.90
N GLY A 95 8.46 11.76 5.07
CA GLY A 95 9.07 12.85 4.31
C GLY A 95 10.05 12.34 3.25
N VAL A 96 11.11 13.12 3.03
CA VAL A 96 12.15 12.82 2.03
C VAL A 96 12.97 11.56 2.37
N ASP A 97 12.97 11.15 3.64
CA ASP A 97 13.70 9.99 4.14
C ASP A 97 12.93 8.67 3.97
N ALA A 98 11.78 8.70 3.29
CA ALA A 98 11.04 7.49 2.96
C ALA A 98 11.91 6.55 2.10
N ASP A 99 12.14 5.33 2.57
CA ASP A 99 12.78 4.27 1.79
C ASP A 99 11.82 3.74 0.71
N ARG A 100 11.85 4.41 -0.43
CA ARG A 100 11.02 4.10 -1.59
C ARG A 100 11.32 2.72 -2.19
N GLU A 101 12.56 2.26 -2.11
CA GLU A 101 12.93 0.96 -2.68
C GLU A 101 12.37 -0.18 -1.84
N SER A 102 12.43 -0.06 -0.52
CA SER A 102 11.77 -0.99 0.41
C SER A 102 10.26 -1.03 0.18
N VAL A 103 9.61 0.13 0.05
CA VAL A 103 8.16 0.20 -0.26
C VAL A 103 7.84 -0.49 -1.59
N ARG A 104 8.57 -0.19 -2.67
CA ARG A 104 8.35 -0.86 -3.96
C ARG A 104 8.50 -2.37 -3.86
N THR A 105 9.59 -2.83 -3.26
CA THR A 105 9.90 -4.26 -3.14
C THR A 105 8.79 -4.98 -2.37
N ARG A 106 8.35 -4.37 -1.26
CA ARG A 106 7.27 -4.89 -0.42
C ARG A 106 5.95 -5.02 -1.18
N TYR A 107 5.46 -3.93 -1.78
CA TYR A 107 4.13 -3.94 -2.41
C TYR A 107 4.09 -4.74 -3.71
N ARG A 108 5.20 -4.83 -4.45
CA ARG A 108 5.34 -5.83 -5.53
C ARG A 108 5.26 -7.26 -5.00
N GLY A 109 5.92 -7.52 -3.88
CA GLY A 109 5.87 -8.82 -3.20
C GLY A 109 4.45 -9.20 -2.84
N ILE A 110 3.70 -8.29 -2.20
CA ILE A 110 2.29 -8.50 -1.82
C ILE A 110 1.44 -8.75 -3.07
N PHE A 111 1.57 -7.93 -4.11
CA PHE A 111 0.80 -8.10 -5.33
C PHE A 111 1.03 -9.49 -5.94
N ARG A 112 2.28 -9.93 -6.05
CA ARG A 112 2.61 -11.22 -6.66
C ARG A 112 2.33 -12.43 -5.77
N SER A 113 2.41 -12.29 -4.45
CA SER A 113 2.15 -13.43 -3.57
C SER A 113 0.66 -13.62 -3.28
N GLU A 114 -0.11 -12.53 -3.20
CA GLU A 114 -1.49 -12.55 -2.72
C GLU A 114 -2.56 -12.24 -3.76
N LEU A 115 -2.22 -11.49 -4.82
CA LEU A 115 -3.19 -10.99 -5.78
C LEU A 115 -3.07 -11.70 -7.13
N ASP A 116 -1.95 -11.53 -7.82
CA ASP A 116 -1.67 -12.16 -9.10
C ASP A 116 -0.17 -12.44 -9.28
N PRO A 117 0.26 -13.71 -9.38
CA PRO A 117 1.67 -14.09 -9.43
C PRO A 117 2.41 -13.63 -10.69
N GLU A 118 1.69 -13.43 -11.79
CA GLU A 118 2.25 -12.93 -13.05
C GLU A 118 2.33 -11.39 -13.08
N GLY A 119 1.65 -10.72 -12.15
CA GLY A 119 1.59 -9.27 -12.05
C GLY A 119 0.58 -8.64 -13.00
N GLU A 120 -0.40 -9.42 -13.45
CA GLU A 120 -1.47 -8.95 -14.34
C GLU A 120 -2.47 -8.05 -13.58
N PRO A 121 -3.13 -7.10 -14.26
CA PRO A 121 -4.15 -6.25 -13.66
C PRO A 121 -5.29 -7.08 -13.07
N ILE A 122 -5.73 -6.76 -11.85
CA ILE A 122 -6.79 -7.50 -11.16
C ILE A 122 -8.12 -6.75 -11.15
N PRO A 123 -9.27 -7.42 -11.25
CA PRO A 123 -10.57 -6.78 -11.06
C PRO A 123 -10.86 -6.51 -9.58
N TYR A 124 -11.84 -5.64 -9.32
CA TYR A 124 -12.34 -5.33 -7.98
C TYR A 124 -12.65 -6.58 -7.14
N THR A 125 -13.24 -7.63 -7.72
CA THR A 125 -13.59 -8.85 -6.99
C THR A 125 -12.39 -9.54 -6.33
N THR A 126 -11.24 -9.54 -7.00
CA THR A 126 -9.99 -10.09 -6.45
C THR A 126 -9.44 -9.21 -5.34
N PHE A 127 -9.43 -7.89 -5.53
CA PHE A 127 -9.01 -6.92 -4.52
C PHE A 127 -9.88 -7.00 -3.27
N ARG A 128 -11.22 -6.94 -3.42
CA ARG A 128 -12.22 -7.05 -2.35
C ARG A 128 -11.99 -8.30 -1.49
N ARG A 129 -11.85 -9.46 -2.13
CA ARG A 129 -11.63 -10.73 -1.43
C ARG A 129 -10.34 -10.72 -0.63
N TYR A 130 -9.25 -10.21 -1.21
CA TYR A 130 -7.98 -10.08 -0.52
C TYR A 130 -8.09 -9.17 0.70
N MET A 131 -8.68 -7.98 0.51
CA MET A 131 -8.80 -6.97 1.54
C MET A 131 -9.67 -7.44 2.71
N PHE A 132 -10.80 -8.10 2.46
CA PHE A 132 -11.60 -8.66 3.57
C PHE A 132 -10.89 -9.77 4.32
N ARG A 133 -10.20 -10.67 3.61
CA ARG A 133 -9.39 -11.71 4.26
C ARG A 133 -8.29 -11.11 5.14
N MET A 134 -7.68 -10.01 4.70
CA MET A 134 -6.72 -9.27 5.51
C MET A 134 -7.39 -8.61 6.72
N LEU A 135 -8.52 -7.94 6.54
CA LEU A 135 -9.27 -7.32 7.63
C LEU A 135 -9.70 -8.34 8.69
N ASP A 136 -10.19 -9.52 8.29
CA ASP A 136 -10.55 -10.60 9.21
C ASP A 136 -9.37 -11.13 10.02
N ALA A 137 -8.19 -11.17 9.41
CA ALA A 137 -6.97 -11.57 10.09
C ALA A 137 -6.45 -10.50 11.08
N LEU A 138 -6.80 -9.23 10.88
CA LEU A 138 -6.47 -8.14 11.79
C LEU A 138 -7.44 -8.06 12.96
N ASP A 139 -8.72 -7.97 12.62
CA ASP A 139 -9.81 -7.81 13.58
C ASP A 139 -11.13 -8.28 12.95
N PRO A 140 -11.81 -9.29 13.50
CA PRO A 140 -13.10 -9.76 12.98
C PRO A 140 -14.28 -8.81 13.28
N ASP A 141 -14.11 -7.79 14.13
CA ASP A 141 -15.14 -6.82 14.48
C ASP A 141 -15.38 -5.81 13.34
N GLU A 142 -16.56 -5.86 12.72
CA GLU A 142 -16.89 -5.05 11.55
C GLU A 142 -16.80 -3.52 11.79
N PRO A 143 -17.26 -2.96 12.93
CA PRO A 143 -17.00 -1.55 13.26
C PRO A 143 -15.52 -1.18 13.24
N THR A 144 -14.65 -2.03 13.78
CA THR A 144 -13.20 -1.83 13.77
C THR A 144 -12.63 -1.92 12.36
N GLN A 145 -13.09 -2.90 11.55
CA GLN A 145 -12.73 -3.00 10.13
C GLN A 145 -13.12 -1.75 9.35
N ALA A 146 -14.31 -1.20 9.58
CA ALA A 146 -14.74 0.04 8.95
C ALA A 146 -13.85 1.22 9.31
N MET A 147 -13.40 1.34 10.57
CA MET A 147 -12.42 2.37 10.96
C MET A 147 -11.07 2.19 10.25
N ILE A 148 -10.63 0.96 10.04
CA ILE A 148 -9.39 0.66 9.30
C ILE A 148 -9.53 1.08 7.83
N VAL A 149 -10.63 0.72 7.17
CA VAL A 149 -10.87 1.09 5.77
C VAL A 149 -11.03 2.61 5.61
N ASP A 150 -11.73 3.28 6.54
CA ASP A 150 -11.85 4.75 6.56
C ASP A 150 -10.47 5.43 6.57
N GLN A 151 -9.56 4.91 7.40
CA GLN A 151 -8.19 5.39 7.47
C GLN A 151 -7.43 5.16 6.15
N PHE A 152 -7.62 4.01 5.49
CA PHE A 152 -6.98 3.74 4.19
C PHE A 152 -7.49 4.68 3.10
N ILE A 153 -8.79 4.96 3.07
CA ILE A 153 -9.41 5.94 2.16
C ILE A 153 -8.78 7.31 2.39
N ALA A 154 -8.74 7.77 3.65
CA ALA A 154 -8.18 9.07 4.00
C ALA A 154 -6.71 9.22 3.59
N GLU A 155 -5.89 8.16 3.71
CA GLU A 155 -4.49 8.17 3.28
C GLU A 155 -4.34 8.21 1.75
N ALA A 156 -5.15 7.43 1.04
CA ALA A 156 -5.16 7.41 -0.41
C ALA A 156 -5.59 8.78 -0.98
N ASP A 157 -6.66 9.37 -0.45
CA ASP A 157 -7.13 10.71 -0.80
C ASP A 157 -6.07 11.78 -0.55
N LEU A 158 -5.42 11.73 0.62
CA LEU A 158 -4.35 12.67 0.95
C LEU A 158 -3.18 12.55 -0.03
N ALA A 159 -2.81 11.33 -0.41
CA ALA A 159 -1.76 11.10 -1.41
C ALA A 159 -2.14 11.61 -2.80
N LEU A 160 -3.39 11.41 -3.24
CA LEU A 160 -3.90 11.93 -4.50
C LEU A 160 -3.92 13.47 -4.52
N ALA A 161 -4.35 14.09 -3.43
CA ALA A 161 -4.36 15.55 -3.28
C ALA A 161 -2.95 16.15 -3.23
N ALA A 162 -2.01 15.49 -2.55
CA ALA A 162 -0.63 15.96 -2.41
C ALA A 162 0.24 15.72 -3.66
N PHE A 163 -0.05 14.68 -4.45
CA PHE A 163 0.77 14.29 -5.61
C PHE A 163 -0.01 14.10 -6.93
N PRO A 164 -0.89 15.03 -7.33
CA PRO A 164 -1.79 14.85 -8.46
C PRO A 164 -1.05 14.59 -9.79
N GLY A 165 0.12 15.23 -9.98
CA GLY A 165 0.93 15.02 -11.19
C GLY A 165 1.75 13.72 -11.20
N SER A 166 2.09 13.17 -10.03
CA SER A 166 2.89 11.93 -9.94
C SER A 166 2.05 10.66 -9.99
N LEU A 167 0.80 10.74 -9.51
CA LEU A 167 -0.12 9.60 -9.49
C LEU A 167 -0.95 9.48 -10.76
N LYS A 168 -1.03 10.53 -11.58
CA LYS A 168 -1.71 10.47 -12.88
C LYS A 168 -0.97 9.53 -13.83
N ILE A 169 -1.48 8.33 -13.99
CA ILE A 169 -1.02 7.39 -15.02
C ILE A 169 -1.85 7.64 -16.28
N ARG A 170 -1.19 7.92 -17.39
CA ARG A 170 -1.89 8.06 -18.67
C ARG A 170 -2.26 6.65 -19.16
N PRO A 171 -3.54 6.39 -19.50
CA PRO A 171 -3.95 5.15 -20.14
C PRO A 171 -3.04 4.82 -21.33
N GLY A 172 -2.56 3.57 -21.40
CA GLY A 172 -1.66 3.09 -22.46
C GLY A 172 -0.16 3.38 -22.29
N THR A 173 0.25 4.09 -21.24
CA THR A 173 1.69 4.30 -20.98
C THR A 173 2.34 3.13 -20.23
N LEU A 174 1.56 2.36 -19.48
CA LEU A 174 2.04 1.21 -18.71
C LEU A 174 2.31 -0.02 -19.59
N ALA A 175 1.45 -0.28 -20.58
CA ALA A 175 1.67 -1.34 -21.57
C ALA A 175 2.97 -1.17 -22.39
N ALA A 176 3.50 0.06 -22.45
CA ALA A 176 4.69 0.40 -23.22
C ALA A 176 5.99 0.40 -22.38
N LEU A 177 5.92 0.23 -21.06
CA LEU A 177 7.13 0.12 -20.25
C LEU A 177 7.74 -1.26 -20.46
N PRO A 178 9.00 -1.37 -20.94
CA PRO A 178 9.65 -2.65 -21.05
C PRO A 178 9.75 -3.25 -19.65
N GLN A 179 8.97 -4.30 -19.40
CA GLN A 179 9.17 -5.17 -18.24
C GLN A 179 10.63 -5.58 -18.30
N LYS A 180 11.44 -5.05 -17.39
CA LYS A 180 12.86 -5.39 -17.27
C LYS A 180 12.88 -6.86 -16.88
N ARG A 181 12.93 -7.74 -17.89
CA ARG A 181 13.02 -9.18 -17.75
C ARG A 181 14.10 -9.43 -16.71
N GLN A 182 13.70 -9.99 -15.58
CA GLN A 182 14.64 -10.42 -14.57
C GLN A 182 15.62 -11.33 -15.28
N HIS A 183 16.86 -10.87 -15.37
CA HIS A 183 17.94 -11.55 -16.04
C HIS A 183 18.19 -12.83 -15.24
N THR A 184 17.66 -13.94 -15.72
CA THR A 184 18.00 -15.26 -15.18
C THR A 184 19.50 -15.44 -15.40
N PRO A 185 20.32 -15.54 -14.33
CA PRO A 185 21.73 -15.83 -14.51
C PRO A 185 21.85 -17.22 -15.13
N ALA A 186 22.50 -17.28 -16.29
CA ALA A 186 22.76 -18.50 -17.02
C ALA A 186 23.41 -19.56 -16.11
N PRO A 187 23.03 -20.84 -16.22
CA PRO A 187 23.69 -21.90 -15.46
C PRO A 187 25.17 -21.95 -15.86
N LYS A 188 26.06 -21.71 -14.89
CA LYS A 188 27.49 -21.94 -15.06
C LYS A 188 27.71 -23.43 -15.29
N ALA A 189 28.01 -23.80 -16.53
CA ALA A 189 28.49 -25.12 -16.88
C ALA A 189 29.87 -25.33 -16.25
N THR A 190 29.91 -25.90 -15.05
CA THR A 190 31.14 -26.45 -14.47
C THR A 190 31.36 -27.86 -15.01
N GLY A 191 31.84 -27.93 -16.26
CA GLY A 191 32.46 -29.13 -16.81
C GLY A 191 33.86 -29.29 -16.24
N GLY A 192 33.99 -30.02 -15.13
CA GLY A 192 35.28 -30.51 -14.64
C GLY A 192 35.70 -31.76 -15.43
N PRO A 193 36.97 -31.87 -15.86
CA PRO A 193 37.45 -33.05 -16.57
C PRO A 193 37.50 -34.27 -15.63
N THR A 194 36.84 -35.35 -16.05
CA THR A 194 36.90 -36.66 -15.41
C THR A 194 38.32 -37.23 -15.50
N PRO A 195 38.97 -37.62 -14.40
CA PRO A 195 40.28 -38.27 -14.46
C PRO A 195 40.11 -39.69 -15.02
N GLN A 196 40.73 -39.97 -16.17
CA GLN A 196 40.88 -41.33 -16.68
C GLN A 196 41.76 -42.14 -15.73
N VAL A 197 41.17 -43.14 -15.07
CA VAL A 197 41.88 -44.19 -14.37
C VAL A 197 42.41 -45.18 -15.40
N ARG A 198 43.73 -45.25 -15.55
CA ARG A 198 44.39 -46.28 -16.36
C ARG A 198 44.41 -47.61 -15.59
N PRO A 199 44.12 -48.75 -16.24
CA PRO A 199 44.30 -50.06 -15.63
C PRO A 199 45.78 -50.38 -15.50
N VAL A 200 46.19 -50.78 -14.29
CA VAL A 200 47.53 -51.31 -14.01
C VAL A 200 47.52 -52.80 -14.35
N THR A 201 48.17 -53.18 -15.44
CA THR A 201 48.59 -54.55 -15.70
C THR A 201 50.06 -54.70 -15.38
N TYR A 202 50.40 -55.56 -14.42
CA TYR A 202 51.70 -56.24 -14.40
C TYR A 202 51.48 -57.67 -13.92
N GLY A 203 51.67 -58.59 -14.85
CA GLY A 203 52.01 -59.97 -14.57
C GLY A 203 53.53 -60.15 -14.60
N GLY A 204 54.01 -61.22 -13.99
CA GLY A 204 55.33 -61.78 -14.22
C GLY A 204 56.05 -62.20 -12.94
N GLY A 205 56.23 -63.51 -12.77
CA GLY A 205 57.11 -64.13 -11.78
C GLY A 205 56.59 -65.45 -11.27
#